data_AF-A0A8C1GCZ5-F1
#
_entry.id   AF-A0A8C1GCZ5-F1
#
_cell.length_a   1.000
_cell.length_b   1.000
_cell.length_c   1.000
_cell.angle_alpha   90.00
_cell.angle_beta   90.00
_cell.angle_gamma   90.00
#
_symmetry.space_group_name_H-M   'P 1'
#
loop_
_entity.id
_entity.type
_entity.pdbx_description
1 polymer ?
#
loop_
_entity_poly.entity_id
_entity_poly.type
_entity_poly.pdbx_seq_one_letter_code
_entity_poly.pdbx_strand_id
1 'polypeptide(L)'
;SLVYFSSKLNIIDACIVVVTLVVTMIYAFSDLSGASLIPRYMVTFLRSLRILILVRIFRLASQKKEIEKVTRRMVSENKRRYQKDGFDLDLTYVTERVIAMSFPSSGKQALYRNPIREVARFLDTKHLDHYKVFNLCSEKGYDPKFFHYRVERIMIDDHNVPSLEDMLRYTACVREWMAADSRNVIAIHCKGGKGRTGTMVCTWLIDSDQFENAQESLDYFGERRTDKSMSSKFQGVETPSQSRYVSYYEIMKNQYNRQLPPQKCLKIKSIQIHSIAGVGKGNGSDLKVKIIVKRELVFQCVCANLQNCAVFPDTGNNAVIISLQEGPVVTGDVKVMFESSAGLPKGYEDCPFYFWFNTSFFWEGFFFFSLES
;
A
#
# COMPACT_ATOMS: atom_id res chain seq x y z
N SER A 1 -8.09 18.72 12.63
CA SER A 1 -8.22 19.43 13.92
C SER A 1 -8.14 20.92 13.62
N LEU A 2 -9.00 21.73 14.24
CA LEU A 2 -8.95 23.20 14.30
C LEU A 2 -9.56 24.09 13.19
N VAL A 3 -10.49 23.60 12.34
CA VAL A 3 -11.32 24.52 11.52
C VAL A 3 -12.72 24.75 12.13
N TYR A 4 -13.17 23.85 13.01
CA TYR A 4 -14.47 23.99 13.68
C TYR A 4 -14.50 25.11 14.74
N PHE A 5 -13.33 25.44 15.32
CA PHE A 5 -13.19 26.43 16.39
C PHE A 5 -12.82 27.84 15.89
N SER A 6 -12.70 28.09 14.58
CA SER A 6 -12.41 29.46 14.09
C SER A 6 -13.65 30.37 14.11
N SER A 7 -14.84 29.78 14.22
CA SER A 7 -16.08 30.53 14.38
C SER A 7 -16.33 30.75 15.87
N LYS A 8 -16.28 32.01 16.31
CA LYS A 8 -16.65 32.42 17.67
C LYS A 8 -18.04 31.88 18.07
N LEU A 9 -18.94 31.70 17.10
CA LEU A 9 -20.27 31.12 17.31
C LEU A 9 -20.23 29.66 17.74
N ASN A 10 -19.29 28.85 17.23
CA ASN A 10 -19.19 27.43 17.60
C ASN A 10 -18.58 27.22 18.98
N ILE A 11 -17.67 28.11 19.42
CA ILE A 11 -17.14 28.11 20.79
C ILE A 11 -18.26 28.48 21.76
N ILE A 12 -19.04 29.52 21.42
CA ILE A 12 -20.18 29.95 22.22
C ILE A 12 -21.24 28.85 22.30
N ASP A 13 -21.59 28.19 21.19
CA ASP A 13 -22.57 27.09 21.16
C ASP A 13 -22.08 25.87 21.98
N ALA A 14 -20.79 25.55 21.93
CA ALA A 14 -20.21 24.49 22.76
C ALA A 14 -20.22 24.85 24.27
N CYS A 15 -19.89 26.09 24.63
CA CYS A 15 -19.97 26.57 26.00
C CYS A 15 -21.41 26.55 26.53
N ILE A 16 -22.39 26.97 25.71
CA ILE A 16 -23.81 26.94 26.08
C ILE A 16 -24.28 25.50 26.34
N VAL A 17 -23.89 24.54 25.50
CA VAL A 17 -24.25 23.12 25.67
C VAL A 17 -23.63 22.53 26.94
N VAL A 18 -22.37 22.83 27.24
CA VAL A 18 -21.70 22.35 28.47
C VAL A 18 -22.32 22.98 29.72
N VAL A 19 -22.56 24.29 29.71
CA VAL A 19 -23.18 25.01 30.84
C VAL A 19 -24.59 24.50 31.09
N THR A 20 -25.40 24.30 30.04
CA THR A 20 -26.77 23.77 30.18
C THR A 20 -26.78 22.32 30.68
N LEU A 21 -25.82 21.49 30.29
CA LEU A 21 -25.66 20.13 30.81
C LEU A 21 -25.30 20.13 32.30
N VAL A 22 -24.35 20.98 32.72
CA VAL A 22 -23.91 21.11 34.12
C VAL A 22 -25.05 21.63 35.00
N VAL A 23 -25.78 22.65 34.56
CA VAL A 23 -26.97 23.15 35.26
C VAL A 23 -28.01 22.03 35.41
N THR A 24 -28.25 21.26 34.35
CA THR A 24 -29.20 20.14 34.38
C THR A 24 -28.75 19.02 35.33
N MET A 25 -27.45 18.75 35.43
CA MET A 25 -26.89 17.79 36.39
C MET A 25 -27.04 18.28 37.82
N ILE A 26 -26.71 19.55 38.09
CA ILE A 26 -26.86 20.16 39.41
C ILE A 26 -28.32 20.03 39.88
N TYR A 27 -29.30 20.38 39.03
CA TYR A 27 -30.72 20.26 39.33
C TYR A 27 -31.24 18.82 39.48
N ALA A 28 -30.54 17.82 38.94
CA ALA A 28 -30.92 16.42 39.08
C ALA A 28 -30.34 15.77 40.34
N PHE A 29 -29.26 16.33 40.89
CA PHE A 29 -28.58 15.85 42.09
C PHE A 29 -28.88 16.68 43.35
N SER A 30 -29.33 17.93 43.22
CA SER A 30 -29.97 18.63 44.32
C SER A 30 -31.40 18.11 44.46
N ASP A 31 -31.58 17.18 45.39
CA ASP A 31 -32.89 16.70 45.83
C ASP A 31 -33.62 17.85 46.54
N LEU A 32 -34.17 18.79 45.76
CA LEU A 32 -35.00 19.87 46.28
C LEU A 32 -36.40 19.32 46.50
N SER A 33 -36.56 18.67 47.66
CA SER A 33 -37.82 18.26 48.27
C SER A 33 -38.67 19.50 48.63
N GLY A 34 -39.12 20.24 47.60
CA GLY A 34 -39.80 21.53 47.79
C GLY A 34 -40.28 22.21 46.51
N ALA A 35 -40.73 21.48 45.49
CA ALA A 35 -41.22 22.08 44.25
C ALA A 35 -42.64 21.63 43.87
N SER A 36 -43.63 21.99 44.69
CA SER A 36 -45.05 22.02 44.29
C SER A 36 -45.39 23.20 43.35
N LEU A 37 -44.39 23.97 42.91
CA LEU A 37 -44.53 25.24 42.17
C LEU A 37 -43.92 25.25 40.77
N ILE A 38 -43.40 24.12 40.25
CA ILE A 38 -42.95 24.07 38.85
C ILE A 38 -44.16 23.70 37.98
N PRO A 39 -44.67 24.62 37.13
CA PRO A 39 -45.82 24.32 36.32
C PRO A 39 -45.49 23.23 35.31
N ARG A 40 -46.41 22.27 35.12
CA ARG A 40 -46.25 21.13 34.20
C ARG A 40 -45.70 21.53 32.82
N TYR A 41 -46.03 22.73 32.33
CA TYR A 41 -45.52 23.25 31.04
C TYR A 41 -43.99 23.40 31.01
N MET A 42 -43.33 23.74 32.11
CA MET A 42 -41.89 23.98 32.18
C MET A 42 -41.10 22.67 32.13
N VAL A 43 -41.60 21.62 32.80
CA VAL A 43 -41.05 20.25 32.70
C VAL A 43 -41.22 19.70 31.28
N THR A 44 -42.37 19.93 30.65
CA THR A 44 -42.63 19.52 29.26
C THR A 44 -41.72 20.26 28.27
N PHE A 45 -41.48 21.55 28.49
CA PHE A 45 -40.56 22.37 27.69
C PHE A 45 -39.09 21.90 27.80
N LEU A 46 -38.62 21.54 29.01
CA LEU A 46 -37.28 20.99 29.18
C LEU A 46 -37.14 19.60 28.55
N ARG A 47 -38.20 18.77 28.56
CA ARG A 47 -38.24 17.48 27.85
C ARG A 47 -38.18 17.64 26.33
N SER A 48 -38.88 18.61 25.75
CA SER A 48 -38.80 18.88 24.31
C SER A 48 -37.43 19.42 23.90
N LEU A 49 -36.80 20.25 24.74
CA LEU A 49 -35.41 20.69 24.52
C LEU A 49 -34.41 19.51 24.54
N ARG A 50 -34.59 18.54 25.45
CA ARG A 50 -33.79 17.30 25.48
C ARG A 50 -33.93 16.48 24.19
N ILE A 51 -35.13 16.37 23.64
CA ILE A 51 -35.37 15.67 22.36
C ILE A 51 -34.66 16.39 21.21
N LEU A 52 -34.73 17.72 21.15
CA LEU A 52 -34.04 18.50 20.11
C LEU A 52 -32.51 18.33 20.19
N ILE A 53 -31.94 18.31 21.40
CA ILE A 53 -30.51 18.05 21.61
C ILE A 53 -30.14 16.63 21.16
N LEU A 54 -30.93 15.60 21.53
CA LEU A 54 -30.70 14.22 21.09
C LEU A 54 -30.79 14.06 19.57
N VAL A 55 -31.78 14.70 18.93
CA VAL A 55 -31.91 14.73 17.47
C VAL A 55 -30.70 15.41 16.83
N ARG A 56 -30.21 16.53 17.39
CA ARG A 56 -29.02 17.24 16.87
C ARG A 56 -27.75 16.39 17.02
N ILE A 57 -27.57 15.71 18.16
CA ILE A 57 -26.46 14.77 18.39
C ILE A 57 -26.52 13.61 17.40
N PHE A 58 -27.70 12.98 17.23
CA PHE A 58 -27.89 11.90 16.27
C PHE A 58 -27.60 12.34 14.84
N ARG A 59 -28.06 13.54 14.46
CA ARG A 59 -27.81 14.12 13.13
C ARG A 59 -26.32 14.37 12.91
N LEU A 60 -25.61 14.93 13.88
CA LEU A 60 -24.16 15.13 13.83
C LEU A 60 -23.39 13.81 13.76
N ALA A 61 -23.80 12.80 14.54
CA ALA A 61 -23.20 11.47 14.51
C ALA A 61 -23.41 10.77 13.14
N SER A 62 -24.61 10.89 12.57
CA SER A 62 -24.92 10.39 11.23
C SER A 62 -24.10 11.11 10.16
N GLN A 63 -24.02 12.44 10.21
CA GLN A 63 -23.20 13.23 9.28
C GLN A 63 -21.73 12.85 9.36
N LYS A 64 -21.19 12.69 10.57
CA LYS A 64 -19.81 12.21 10.78
C LYS A 64 -19.61 10.86 10.10
N LYS A 65 -20.50 9.89 10.35
CA LYS A 65 -20.40 8.53 9.79
C LYS A 65 -20.43 8.53 8.25
N GLU A 66 -21.27 9.36 7.63
CA GLU A 66 -21.31 9.52 6.18
C GLU A 66 -20.03 10.15 5.62
N ILE A 67 -19.47 11.16 6.29
CA ILE A 67 -18.18 11.75 5.90
C ILE A 67 -17.06 10.70 5.94
N GLU A 68 -17.00 9.84 6.97
CA GLU A 68 -15.97 8.79 7.03
C GLU A 68 -16.11 7.80 5.85
N LYS A 69 -17.34 7.38 5.53
CA LYS A 69 -17.61 6.50 4.38
C LYS A 69 -17.18 7.12 3.07
N VAL A 70 -17.56 8.37 2.81
CA VAL A 70 -17.18 9.10 1.59
C VAL A 70 -15.67 9.24 1.50
N THR A 71 -15.00 9.58 2.59
CA THR A 71 -13.53 9.72 2.63
C THR A 71 -12.83 8.38 2.32
N ARG A 72 -13.31 7.27 2.90
CA ARG A 72 -12.77 5.93 2.59
C ARG A 72 -12.98 5.54 1.13
N ARG A 73 -14.13 5.89 0.53
CA ARG A 73 -14.43 5.62 -0.88
C ARG A 73 -13.51 6.41 -1.82
N MET A 74 -13.25 7.68 -1.51
CA MET A 74 -12.31 8.49 -2.27
C MET A 74 -10.90 7.90 -2.24
N VAL A 75 -10.41 7.46 -1.07
CA VAL A 75 -9.07 6.86 -0.94
C VAL A 75 -8.97 5.48 -1.60
N SER A 76 -10.06 4.73 -1.67
CA SER A 76 -10.06 3.46 -2.39
C SER A 76 -10.12 3.62 -3.91
N GLU A 77 -10.44 4.80 -4.44
CA GLU A 77 -10.65 4.99 -5.88
C GLU A 77 -11.65 3.95 -6.43
N ASN A 78 -11.35 3.35 -7.58
CA ASN A 78 -12.11 2.26 -8.20
C ASN A 78 -11.60 0.86 -7.79
N LYS A 79 -11.03 0.70 -6.60
CA LYS A 79 -10.71 -0.62 -6.07
C LYS A 79 -11.99 -1.35 -5.64
N ARG A 80 -12.08 -2.65 -5.92
CA ARG A 80 -13.22 -3.48 -5.52
C ARG A 80 -13.32 -3.56 -4.00
N ARG A 81 -14.37 -2.98 -3.43
CA ARG A 81 -14.64 -2.99 -1.98
C ARG A 81 -15.56 -4.14 -1.61
N TYR A 82 -15.42 -4.64 -0.39
CA TYR A 82 -16.36 -5.57 0.22
C TYR A 82 -17.48 -4.77 0.89
N GLN A 83 -18.69 -4.83 0.32
CA GLN A 83 -19.88 -4.10 0.78
C GLN A 83 -21.07 -5.06 1.02
N LYS A 84 -20.88 -6.04 1.90
CA LYS A 84 -21.87 -7.07 2.23
C LYS A 84 -21.89 -7.33 3.74
N ASP A 85 -22.96 -7.93 4.25
CA ASP A 85 -23.07 -8.42 5.63
C ASP A 85 -22.74 -7.38 6.72
N GLY A 86 -23.08 -6.11 6.46
CA GLY A 86 -22.80 -5.01 7.38
C GLY A 86 -21.33 -4.56 7.41
N PHE A 87 -20.51 -4.93 6.43
CA PHE A 87 -19.14 -4.47 6.25
C PHE A 87 -19.01 -3.54 5.04
N ASP A 88 -18.19 -2.50 5.14
CA ASP A 88 -17.71 -1.67 4.03
C ASP A 88 -16.19 -1.51 4.16
N LEU A 89 -15.45 -2.44 3.57
CA LEU A 89 -13.99 -2.53 3.68
C LEU A 89 -13.34 -2.50 2.31
N ASP A 90 -12.20 -1.83 2.21
CA ASP A 90 -11.32 -1.95 1.05
C ASP A 90 -10.58 -3.29 1.13
N LEU A 91 -11.30 -4.34 0.75
CA LEU A 91 -10.96 -5.74 0.88
C LEU A 91 -11.58 -6.50 -0.30
N THR A 92 -10.81 -7.39 -0.91
CA THR A 92 -11.20 -8.18 -2.07
C THR A 92 -10.80 -9.63 -1.86
N TYR A 93 -11.73 -10.55 -2.05
CA TYR A 93 -11.38 -11.96 -2.28
C TYR A 93 -10.83 -12.10 -3.68
N VAL A 94 -9.51 -12.28 -3.79
CA VAL A 94 -8.85 -12.58 -5.07
C VAL A 94 -9.24 -13.99 -5.50
N THR A 95 -9.22 -14.92 -4.55
CA THR A 95 -9.85 -16.24 -4.63
C THR A 95 -10.66 -16.47 -3.34
N GLU A 96 -11.32 -17.61 -3.19
CA GLU A 96 -12.10 -17.92 -1.98
C GLU A 96 -11.23 -17.93 -0.71
N ARG A 97 -9.94 -18.27 -0.82
CA ARG A 97 -9.01 -18.41 0.30
C ARG A 97 -7.88 -17.37 0.33
N VAL A 98 -7.85 -16.44 -0.64
CA VAL A 98 -6.82 -15.39 -0.75
C VAL A 98 -7.48 -14.03 -0.77
N ILE A 99 -7.22 -13.24 0.27
CA ILE A 99 -7.77 -11.90 0.46
C ILE A 99 -6.68 -10.86 0.24
N ALA A 100 -6.97 -9.86 -0.58
CA ALA A 100 -6.17 -8.65 -0.73
C ALA A 100 -6.91 -7.46 -0.07
N MET A 101 -6.23 -6.70 0.78
CA MET A 101 -6.86 -5.54 1.44
C MET A 101 -5.89 -4.35 1.57
N SER A 102 -6.43 -3.17 1.86
CA SER A 102 -5.59 -2.04 2.29
C SER A 102 -5.34 -2.04 3.79
N PHE A 103 -4.36 -1.22 4.20
CA PHE A 103 -3.83 -1.21 5.56
C PHE A 103 -4.91 -1.07 6.64
N PRO A 104 -5.00 -1.99 7.61
CA PRO A 104 -5.87 -1.86 8.76
C PRO A 104 -5.30 -0.80 9.72
N SER A 105 -6.09 0.24 9.99
CA SER A 105 -5.63 1.48 10.62
C SER A 105 -6.37 1.78 11.91
N SER A 106 -5.70 2.51 12.80
CA SER A 106 -6.26 3.02 14.06
C SER A 106 -6.22 4.56 14.10
N GLY A 107 -6.89 5.14 15.10
CA GLY A 107 -6.89 6.58 15.32
C GLY A 107 -7.43 7.39 14.13
N LYS A 108 -6.78 8.53 13.83
CA LYS A 108 -7.21 9.44 12.74
C LYS A 108 -7.12 8.82 11.35
N GLN A 109 -6.27 7.80 11.14
CA GLN A 109 -6.13 7.15 9.83
C GLN A 109 -7.34 6.26 9.49
N ALA A 110 -8.06 5.76 10.50
CA ALA A 110 -9.31 5.01 10.31
C ALA A 110 -10.44 5.85 9.70
N LEU A 111 -10.31 7.19 9.67
CA LEU A 111 -11.26 8.07 8.98
C LEU A 111 -11.28 7.81 7.47
N TYR A 112 -10.14 7.45 6.89
CA TYR A 112 -9.96 7.33 5.44
C TYR A 112 -9.41 5.97 4.98
N ARG A 113 -9.13 5.05 5.91
CA ARG A 113 -8.75 3.66 5.65
C ARG A 113 -9.63 2.69 6.42
N ASN A 114 -9.41 1.40 6.21
CA ASN A 114 -10.07 0.33 6.94
C ASN A 114 -9.80 0.49 8.45
N PRO A 115 -10.84 0.62 9.31
CA PRO A 115 -10.65 0.56 10.75
C PRO A 115 -10.18 -0.83 11.16
N ILE A 116 -9.08 -0.94 11.89
CA ILE A 116 -8.49 -2.24 12.26
C ILE A 116 -9.47 -3.14 13.02
N ARG A 117 -10.31 -2.56 13.89
CA ARG A 117 -11.35 -3.30 14.62
C ARG A 117 -12.42 -3.87 13.70
N GLU A 118 -12.76 -3.19 12.61
CA GLU A 118 -13.71 -3.71 11.62
C GLU A 118 -13.10 -4.81 10.76
N VAL A 119 -11.80 -4.72 10.45
CA VAL A 119 -11.08 -5.81 9.76
C VAL A 119 -10.96 -7.04 10.66
N ALA A 120 -10.62 -6.86 11.94
CA ALA A 120 -10.60 -7.94 12.91
C ALA A 120 -11.98 -8.58 13.07
N ARG A 121 -13.03 -7.76 13.27
CA ARG A 121 -14.43 -8.24 13.31
C ARG A 121 -14.78 -9.04 12.06
N PHE A 122 -14.40 -8.56 10.88
CA PHE A 122 -14.64 -9.24 9.61
C PHE A 122 -13.98 -10.62 9.57
N LEU A 123 -12.68 -10.70 9.84
CA LEU A 123 -11.93 -11.94 9.80
C LEU A 123 -12.41 -12.93 10.86
N ASP A 124 -12.71 -12.47 12.07
CA ASP A 124 -13.25 -13.32 13.13
C ASP A 124 -14.68 -13.81 12.81
N THR A 125 -15.50 -12.98 12.16
CA THR A 125 -16.88 -13.37 11.77
C THR A 125 -16.88 -14.38 10.63
N LYS A 126 -15.98 -14.22 9.65
CA LYS A 126 -15.98 -15.00 8.41
C LYS A 126 -15.05 -16.21 8.44
N HIS A 127 -13.97 -16.13 9.20
CA HIS A 127 -12.84 -17.07 9.18
C HIS A 127 -12.29 -17.33 10.57
N LEU A 128 -13.14 -17.43 11.60
CA LEU A 128 -12.71 -17.61 12.99
C LEU A 128 -11.62 -18.69 13.10
N ASP A 129 -10.47 -18.32 13.64
CA ASP A 129 -9.27 -19.17 13.80
C ASP A 129 -8.65 -19.77 12.53
N HIS A 130 -9.19 -19.42 11.36
CA HIS A 130 -8.77 -19.90 10.05
C HIS A 130 -8.20 -18.79 9.16
N TYR A 131 -7.67 -17.70 9.72
CA TYR A 131 -6.97 -16.68 8.94
C TYR A 131 -5.55 -16.40 9.44
N LYS A 132 -4.65 -16.09 8.49
CA LYS A 132 -3.32 -15.51 8.75
C LYS A 132 -3.16 -14.20 7.97
N VAL A 133 -2.67 -13.17 8.63
CA VAL A 133 -2.49 -11.83 8.03
C VAL A 133 -1.03 -11.61 7.66
N PHE A 134 -0.78 -11.12 6.44
CA PHE A 134 0.54 -10.72 5.98
C PHE A 134 0.60 -9.20 5.80
N ASN A 135 1.42 -8.54 6.62
CA ASN A 135 1.69 -7.11 6.54
C ASN A 135 2.99 -6.85 5.75
N LEU A 136 2.83 -6.29 4.56
CA LEU A 136 3.93 -6.02 3.64
C LEU A 136 4.59 -4.64 3.82
N CYS A 137 4.18 -3.87 4.84
CA CYS A 137 4.71 -2.54 5.08
C CYS A 137 6.00 -2.59 5.92
N SER A 138 7.11 -2.11 5.33
CA SER A 138 8.31 -1.75 6.10
C SER A 138 8.05 -0.54 6.98
N GLU A 139 7.27 0.42 6.48
CA GLU A 139 7.07 1.72 7.09
C GLU A 139 6.06 1.73 8.25
N LYS A 140 5.23 0.68 8.38
CA LYS A 140 4.07 0.68 9.29
C LYS A 140 3.76 -0.70 9.87
N GLY A 141 3.38 -0.71 11.14
CA GLY A 141 2.82 -1.86 11.85
C GLY A 141 1.63 -1.47 12.72
N TYR A 142 1.10 -2.44 13.44
CA TYR A 142 0.02 -2.31 14.41
C TYR A 142 0.17 -3.43 15.45
N ASP A 143 -0.56 -3.32 16.57
CA ASP A 143 -0.56 -4.36 17.59
C ASP A 143 -1.10 -5.69 17.02
N PRO A 144 -0.31 -6.77 16.97
CA PRO A 144 -0.76 -8.06 16.42
C PRO A 144 -1.88 -8.71 17.24
N LYS A 145 -2.15 -8.25 18.47
CA LYS A 145 -3.28 -8.71 19.29
C LYS A 145 -4.63 -8.55 18.61
N PHE A 146 -4.80 -7.56 17.73
CA PHE A 146 -6.04 -7.38 16.96
C PHE A 146 -6.39 -8.59 16.10
N PHE A 147 -5.40 -9.42 15.76
CA PHE A 147 -5.52 -10.58 14.88
C PHE A 147 -5.04 -11.85 15.57
N HIS A 148 -5.16 -11.91 16.90
CA HIS A 148 -4.80 -13.08 17.72
C HIS A 148 -3.36 -13.57 17.48
N TYR A 149 -2.44 -12.63 17.24
CA TYR A 149 -1.03 -12.89 16.89
C TYR A 149 -0.80 -13.71 15.61
N ARG A 150 -1.83 -13.90 14.77
CA ARG A 150 -1.71 -14.53 13.45
C ARG A 150 -1.28 -13.52 12.38
N VAL A 151 -0.24 -12.75 12.66
CA VAL A 151 0.29 -11.71 11.77
C VAL A 151 1.76 -11.97 11.47
N GLU A 152 2.11 -11.99 10.18
CA GLU A 152 3.49 -12.07 9.71
C GLU A 152 3.86 -10.82 8.94
N ARG A 153 5.11 -10.36 9.08
CA ARG A 153 5.60 -9.13 8.44
C ARG A 153 6.66 -9.44 7.40
N ILE A 154 6.52 -8.83 6.24
CA ILE A 154 7.52 -8.83 5.16
C ILE A 154 7.83 -7.38 4.84
N MET A 155 9.08 -6.98 4.99
CA MET A 155 9.46 -5.56 4.99
C MET A 155 9.71 -5.06 3.57
N ILE A 156 8.64 -4.72 2.85
CA ILE A 156 8.71 -4.20 1.48
C ILE A 156 8.47 -2.69 1.48
N ASP A 157 9.43 -1.93 0.97
CA ASP A 157 9.30 -0.47 0.86
C ASP A 157 8.24 -0.11 -0.21
N ASP A 158 7.55 1.03 -0.03
CA ASP A 158 6.46 1.44 -0.93
C ASP A 158 6.97 1.54 -2.38
N HIS A 159 6.23 0.99 -3.34
CA HIS A 159 6.61 0.90 -4.77
C HIS A 159 7.88 0.07 -5.11
N ASN A 160 8.50 -0.58 -4.13
CA ASN A 160 9.65 -1.46 -4.36
C ASN A 160 9.23 -2.94 -4.37
N VAL A 161 10.23 -3.83 -4.39
CA VAL A 161 10.11 -5.29 -4.48
C VAL A 161 10.62 -5.96 -3.18
N PRO A 162 10.11 -7.14 -2.81
CA PRO A 162 10.75 -7.98 -1.78
C PRO A 162 12.09 -8.52 -2.27
N SER A 163 12.94 -9.01 -1.37
CA SER A 163 14.03 -9.89 -1.79
C SER A 163 13.49 -11.23 -2.26
N LEU A 164 14.21 -11.93 -3.14
CA LEU A 164 13.80 -13.28 -3.58
C LEU A 164 13.76 -14.28 -2.42
N GLU A 165 14.63 -14.11 -1.42
CA GLU A 165 14.64 -14.91 -0.21
C GLU A 165 13.35 -14.69 0.62
N ASP A 166 12.91 -13.44 0.76
CA ASP A 166 11.65 -13.13 1.44
C ASP A 166 10.44 -13.72 0.70
N MET A 167 10.47 -13.77 -0.63
CA MET A 167 9.42 -14.42 -1.41
C MET A 167 9.35 -15.93 -1.14
N LEU A 168 10.49 -16.61 -1.10
CA LEU A 168 10.55 -18.05 -0.76
C LEU A 168 10.11 -18.32 0.68
N ARG A 169 10.54 -17.50 1.63
CA ARG A 169 10.13 -17.61 3.04
C ARG A 169 8.62 -17.43 3.18
N TYR A 170 8.08 -16.43 2.51
CA TYR A 170 6.64 -16.17 2.47
C TYR A 170 5.87 -17.37 1.92
N THR A 171 6.23 -17.91 0.76
CA THR A 171 5.46 -19.01 0.17
C THR A 171 5.60 -20.30 0.98
N ALA A 172 6.76 -20.58 1.57
CA ALA A 172 6.92 -21.70 2.49
C ALA A 172 5.95 -21.61 3.68
N CYS A 173 5.89 -20.43 4.30
CA CYS A 173 4.96 -20.14 5.38
C CYS A 173 3.49 -20.26 4.96
N VAL A 174 3.14 -19.75 3.77
CA VAL A 174 1.76 -19.86 3.25
C VAL A 174 1.43 -21.33 2.92
N ARG A 175 2.33 -22.11 2.33
CA ARG A 175 2.12 -23.55 2.08
C ARG A 175 1.80 -24.29 3.37
N GLU A 176 2.62 -24.10 4.41
CA GLU A 176 2.41 -24.71 5.72
C GLU A 176 1.04 -24.34 6.30
N TRP A 177 0.70 -23.03 6.31
CA TRP A 177 -0.58 -22.55 6.80
C TRP A 177 -1.76 -23.13 6.02
N MET A 178 -1.69 -23.13 4.70
CA MET A 178 -2.78 -23.55 3.82
C MET A 178 -2.99 -25.07 3.82
N ALA A 179 -1.94 -25.84 4.09
CA ALA A 179 -1.97 -27.30 4.23
C ALA A 179 -2.53 -27.76 5.58
N ALA A 180 -2.42 -26.93 6.63
CA ALA A 180 -2.87 -27.30 7.97
C ALA A 180 -4.39 -27.46 8.11
N ASP A 181 -5.19 -26.71 7.34
CA ASP A 181 -6.65 -26.85 7.30
C ASP A 181 -7.20 -26.34 5.95
N SER A 182 -8.17 -27.04 5.37
CA SER A 182 -8.80 -26.66 4.10
C SER A 182 -9.61 -25.36 4.17
N ARG A 183 -10.01 -24.93 5.38
CA ARG A 183 -10.69 -23.66 5.66
C ARG A 183 -9.74 -22.49 5.80
N ASN A 184 -8.44 -22.73 5.95
CA ASN A 184 -7.47 -21.67 6.18
C ASN A 184 -7.43 -20.69 5.00
N VAL A 185 -7.43 -19.39 5.32
CA VAL A 185 -7.31 -18.28 4.38
C VAL A 185 -6.12 -17.40 4.73
N ILE A 186 -5.62 -16.66 3.75
CA ILE A 186 -4.61 -15.63 3.96
C ILE A 186 -5.16 -14.25 3.61
N ALA A 187 -4.84 -13.25 4.43
CA ALA A 187 -5.18 -11.85 4.20
C ALA A 187 -3.92 -11.01 4.05
N ILE A 188 -3.63 -10.61 2.83
CA ILE A 188 -2.39 -9.92 2.46
C ILE A 188 -2.68 -8.44 2.27
N HIS A 189 -1.87 -7.59 2.88
CA HIS A 189 -2.05 -6.15 2.75
C HIS A 189 -0.72 -5.40 2.71
N CYS A 190 -0.77 -4.25 2.05
CA CYS A 190 0.26 -3.22 2.14
C CYS A 190 -0.42 -1.90 2.56
N LYS A 191 0.13 -0.76 2.14
CA LYS A 191 -0.49 0.54 2.38
C LYS A 191 -1.79 0.71 1.59
N GLY A 192 -1.77 0.41 0.29
CA GLY A 192 -2.89 0.61 -0.63
C GLY A 192 -3.61 -0.67 -1.06
N GLY A 193 -3.04 -1.85 -0.80
CA GLY A 193 -3.56 -3.12 -1.30
C GLY A 193 -3.47 -3.25 -2.82
N LYS A 194 -2.41 -2.69 -3.44
CA LYS A 194 -2.14 -2.65 -4.89
C LYS A 194 -0.79 -3.32 -5.18
N GLY A 195 0.24 -2.59 -5.62
CA GLY A 195 1.58 -3.08 -6.01
C GLY A 195 2.15 -4.22 -5.16
N ARG A 196 2.64 -3.90 -3.95
CA ARG A 196 3.23 -4.91 -3.02
C ARG A 196 2.30 -6.09 -2.75
N THR A 197 1.01 -5.83 -2.54
CA THR A 197 0.02 -6.88 -2.27
C THR A 197 -0.16 -7.78 -3.48
N GLY A 198 -0.28 -7.21 -4.68
CA GLY A 198 -0.37 -7.93 -5.94
C GLY A 198 0.85 -8.81 -6.16
N THR A 199 2.06 -8.28 -5.95
CA THR A 199 3.30 -9.07 -6.07
C THR A 199 3.23 -10.34 -5.23
N MET A 200 2.90 -10.24 -3.93
CA MET A 200 2.87 -11.41 -3.04
C MET A 200 1.64 -12.31 -3.26
N VAL A 201 0.52 -11.76 -3.70
CA VAL A 201 -0.67 -12.54 -4.10
C VAL A 201 -0.35 -13.37 -5.34
N CYS A 202 0.13 -12.75 -6.42
CA CYS A 202 0.49 -13.42 -7.66
C CYS A 202 1.58 -14.46 -7.44
N THR A 203 2.58 -14.15 -6.62
CA THR A 203 3.61 -15.12 -6.18
C THR A 203 2.98 -16.38 -5.57
N TRP A 204 1.99 -16.23 -4.69
CA TRP A 204 1.26 -17.37 -4.12
C TRP A 204 0.40 -18.10 -5.15
N LEU A 205 -0.27 -17.38 -6.05
CA LEU A 205 -1.07 -17.99 -7.11
C LEU A 205 -0.21 -18.89 -8.03
N ILE A 206 1.01 -18.44 -8.34
CA ILE A 206 2.01 -19.25 -9.06
C ILE A 206 2.51 -20.41 -8.20
N ASP A 207 2.86 -20.16 -6.94
CA ASP A 207 3.39 -21.21 -6.04
C ASP A 207 2.42 -22.37 -5.80
N SER A 208 1.13 -22.05 -5.72
CA SER A 208 0.03 -22.99 -5.47
C SER A 208 -0.57 -23.61 -6.73
N ASP A 209 0.10 -23.46 -7.88
CA ASP A 209 -0.32 -24.03 -9.17
C ASP A 209 -1.73 -23.60 -9.63
N GLN A 210 -2.24 -22.48 -9.13
CA GLN A 210 -3.50 -21.89 -9.61
C GLN A 210 -3.31 -21.16 -10.93
N PHE A 211 -2.08 -20.73 -11.22
CA PHE A 211 -1.66 -20.13 -12.47
C PHE A 211 -0.29 -20.70 -12.84
N GLU A 212 -0.08 -20.97 -14.13
CA GLU A 212 1.21 -21.45 -14.64
C GLU A 212 2.14 -20.29 -15.00
N ASN A 213 1.56 -19.14 -15.40
CA ASN A 213 2.26 -17.99 -15.96
C ASN A 213 2.12 -16.73 -15.10
N ALA A 214 3.23 -16.03 -14.84
CA ALA A 214 3.25 -14.80 -14.04
C ALA A 214 2.34 -13.70 -14.61
N GLN A 215 2.36 -13.47 -15.92
CA GLN A 215 1.58 -12.45 -16.60
C GLN A 215 0.07 -12.69 -16.40
N GLU A 216 -0.40 -13.92 -16.61
CA GLU A 216 -1.80 -14.27 -16.40
C GLU A 216 -2.24 -14.05 -14.94
N SER A 217 -1.37 -14.38 -13.97
CA SER A 217 -1.66 -14.15 -12.55
C SER A 217 -1.73 -12.65 -12.20
N LEU A 218 -0.91 -11.81 -12.85
CA LEU A 218 -0.87 -10.36 -12.68
C LEU A 218 -2.12 -9.71 -13.27
N ASP A 219 -2.52 -10.13 -14.47
CA ASP A 219 -3.73 -9.67 -15.14
C ASP A 219 -4.96 -10.05 -14.32
N TYR A 220 -5.06 -11.32 -13.91
CA TYR A 220 -6.14 -11.79 -13.05
C TYR A 220 -6.25 -10.99 -11.75
N PHE A 221 -5.12 -10.74 -11.06
CA PHE A 221 -5.14 -9.91 -9.84
C PHE A 221 -5.64 -8.50 -10.14
N GLY A 222 -5.16 -7.88 -11.22
CA GLY A 222 -5.61 -6.57 -11.68
C GLY A 222 -7.12 -6.52 -11.92
N GLU A 223 -7.67 -7.51 -12.62
CA GLU A 223 -9.11 -7.61 -12.88
C GLU A 223 -9.95 -7.82 -11.63
N ARG A 224 -9.47 -8.64 -10.68
CA ARG A 224 -10.16 -8.85 -9.41
C ARG A 224 -10.12 -7.61 -8.53
N ARG A 225 -9.00 -6.88 -8.54
CA ARG A 225 -8.77 -5.71 -7.69
C ARG A 225 -9.42 -4.44 -8.21
N THR A 226 -9.53 -4.30 -9.54
CA THR A 226 -10.17 -3.16 -10.19
C THR A 226 -11.68 -3.38 -10.35
N ASP A 227 -12.46 -2.38 -9.95
CA ASP A 227 -13.85 -2.26 -10.33
C ASP A 227 -13.98 -1.41 -11.62
N LYS A 228 -14.02 -2.11 -12.76
CA LYS A 228 -14.07 -1.48 -14.09
C LYS A 228 -15.38 -0.69 -14.33
N SER A 229 -16.44 -0.91 -13.53
CA SER A 229 -17.68 -0.11 -13.66
C SER A 229 -17.56 1.30 -13.08
N MET A 230 -16.55 1.55 -12.23
CA MET A 230 -16.33 2.84 -11.57
C MET A 230 -15.28 3.71 -12.27
N SER A 231 -14.26 3.09 -12.90
CA SER A 231 -13.22 3.76 -13.69
C SER A 231 -12.40 2.72 -14.47
N SER A 232 -11.79 3.14 -15.58
CA SER A 232 -10.82 2.36 -16.34
C SER A 232 -9.42 2.29 -15.72
N LYS A 233 -9.16 3.03 -14.62
CA LYS A 233 -7.84 3.05 -13.95
C LYS A 233 -7.47 1.66 -13.44
N PHE A 234 -6.33 1.13 -13.88
CA PHE A 234 -5.80 -0.16 -13.41
C PHE A 234 -5.35 -0.09 -11.94
N GLN A 235 -5.67 -1.12 -11.15
CA GLN A 235 -5.43 -1.19 -9.70
C GLN A 235 -4.61 -2.44 -9.31
N GLY A 236 -3.98 -3.10 -10.28
CA GLY A 236 -3.15 -4.28 -10.08
C GLY A 236 -1.74 -3.95 -9.59
N VAL A 237 -0.76 -4.72 -10.05
CA VAL A 237 0.66 -4.47 -9.76
C VAL A 237 1.11 -3.17 -10.43
N GLU A 238 1.89 -2.35 -9.72
CA GLU A 238 2.09 -0.94 -10.07
C GLU A 238 3.40 -0.67 -10.80
N THR A 239 4.44 -1.49 -10.60
CA THR A 239 5.77 -1.25 -11.20
C THR A 239 6.25 -2.44 -12.03
N PRO A 240 6.92 -2.18 -13.17
CA PRO A 240 7.74 -3.15 -13.91
C PRO A 240 8.57 -4.11 -13.05
N SER A 241 9.21 -3.55 -12.02
CA SER A 241 10.06 -4.33 -11.11
C SER A 241 9.26 -5.34 -10.31
N GLN A 242 8.06 -4.98 -9.86
CA GLN A 242 7.18 -5.89 -9.14
C GLN A 242 6.71 -7.05 -10.04
N SER A 243 6.31 -6.77 -11.28
CA SER A 243 5.94 -7.80 -12.26
C SER A 243 7.11 -8.74 -12.54
N ARG A 244 8.30 -8.18 -12.79
CA ARG A 244 9.55 -8.95 -13.01
C ARG A 244 9.87 -9.91 -11.87
N TYR A 245 9.65 -9.50 -10.62
CA TYR A 245 9.92 -10.36 -9.47
C TYR A 245 8.91 -11.52 -9.35
N VAL A 246 7.66 -11.34 -9.81
CA VAL A 246 6.72 -12.47 -9.96
C VAL A 246 7.24 -13.45 -11.02
N SER A 247 7.72 -12.97 -12.16
CA SER A 247 8.34 -13.81 -13.20
C SER A 247 9.61 -14.51 -12.71
N TYR A 248 10.45 -13.84 -11.90
CA TYR A 248 11.60 -14.50 -11.25
C TYR A 248 11.14 -15.62 -10.33
N TYR A 249 10.05 -15.43 -9.58
CA TYR A 249 9.51 -16.48 -8.73
C TYR A 249 8.97 -17.67 -9.53
N GLU A 250 8.26 -17.43 -10.63
CA GLU A 250 7.83 -18.47 -11.57
C GLU A 250 9.02 -19.34 -12.01
N ILE A 251 10.11 -18.72 -12.42
CA ILE A 251 11.35 -19.41 -12.78
C ILE A 251 11.91 -20.19 -11.58
N MET A 252 11.99 -19.59 -10.38
CA MET A 252 12.48 -20.29 -9.18
C MET A 252 11.64 -21.54 -8.86
N LYS A 253 10.32 -21.44 -8.97
CA LYS A 253 9.40 -22.57 -8.76
C LYS A 253 9.64 -23.67 -9.80
N ASN A 254 9.62 -23.31 -11.08
CA ASN A 254 9.57 -24.29 -12.17
C ASN A 254 10.94 -24.88 -12.52
N GLN A 255 12.03 -24.10 -12.40
CA GLN A 255 13.37 -24.53 -12.82
C GLN A 255 14.31 -24.82 -11.64
N TYR A 256 14.08 -24.18 -10.48
CA TYR A 256 14.96 -24.29 -9.33
C TYR A 256 14.28 -24.96 -8.12
N ASN A 257 13.13 -25.60 -8.31
CA ASN A 257 12.39 -26.30 -7.26
C ASN A 257 12.20 -25.44 -5.99
N ARG A 258 11.79 -24.17 -6.18
CA ARG A 258 11.59 -23.18 -5.11
C ARG A 258 12.86 -22.92 -4.29
N GLN A 259 14.01 -22.93 -4.95
CA GLN A 259 15.29 -22.51 -4.37
C GLN A 259 15.82 -21.27 -5.09
N LEU A 260 16.74 -20.56 -4.43
CA LEU A 260 17.46 -19.47 -5.07
C LEU A 260 18.34 -20.04 -6.20
N PRO A 261 18.36 -19.39 -7.38
CA PRO A 261 19.32 -19.74 -8.41
C PRO A 261 20.76 -19.46 -7.94
N PRO A 262 21.77 -20.09 -8.57
CA PRO A 262 23.17 -19.80 -8.27
C PRO A 262 23.48 -18.31 -8.39
N GLN A 263 24.11 -17.76 -7.35
CA GLN A 263 24.47 -16.34 -7.32
C GLN A 263 25.49 -16.02 -8.42
N LYS A 264 25.26 -14.90 -9.10
CA LYS A 264 26.18 -14.35 -10.10
C LYS A 264 26.75 -13.03 -9.60
N CYS A 265 28.06 -12.88 -9.65
CA CYS A 265 28.76 -11.61 -9.40
C CYS A 265 29.01 -10.93 -10.75
N LEU A 266 28.46 -9.72 -10.95
CA LEU A 266 28.54 -9.00 -12.22
C LEU A 266 29.17 -7.62 -12.00
N LYS A 267 30.11 -7.21 -12.87
CA LYS A 267 30.62 -5.83 -12.91
C LYS A 267 29.78 -5.01 -13.89
N ILE A 268 29.13 -3.96 -13.42
CA ILE A 268 28.34 -3.07 -14.30
C ILE A 268 29.31 -2.12 -15.00
N LYS A 269 29.51 -2.31 -16.30
CA LYS A 269 30.45 -1.49 -17.09
C LYS A 269 29.81 -0.24 -17.67
N SER A 270 28.59 -0.35 -18.16
CA SER A 270 27.89 0.74 -18.83
C SER A 270 26.39 0.57 -18.76
N ILE A 271 25.67 1.68 -18.94
CA ILE A 271 24.22 1.73 -19.07
C ILE A 271 23.91 2.41 -20.40
N GLN A 272 23.15 1.74 -21.25
CA GLN A 272 22.65 2.31 -22.49
C GLN A 272 21.18 2.68 -22.34
N ILE A 273 20.84 3.92 -22.66
CA ILE A 273 19.47 4.43 -22.62
C ILE A 273 19.06 4.76 -24.04
N HIS A 274 18.07 4.05 -24.57
CA HIS A 274 17.48 4.30 -25.88
C HIS A 274 16.37 5.36 -25.80
N SER A 275 16.02 5.93 -26.94
CA SER A 275 15.01 6.98 -27.09
C SER A 275 15.29 8.24 -26.23
N ILE A 276 16.55 8.65 -26.16
CA ILE A 276 16.99 9.70 -25.23
C ILE A 276 16.58 11.12 -25.64
N ALA A 277 16.37 11.41 -26.93
CA ALA A 277 16.19 12.78 -27.46
C ALA A 277 15.05 13.60 -26.81
N GLY A 278 14.05 12.95 -26.18
CA GLY A 278 12.95 13.62 -25.46
C GLY A 278 13.08 13.59 -23.93
N VAL A 279 14.17 13.05 -23.39
CA VAL A 279 14.35 12.81 -21.95
C VAL A 279 15.38 13.80 -21.40
N GLY A 280 14.93 14.71 -20.55
CA GLY A 280 15.78 15.68 -19.88
C GLY A 280 16.39 16.65 -20.89
N LYS A 281 17.72 16.70 -20.97
CA LYS A 281 18.44 17.48 -22.00
C LYS A 281 18.57 16.77 -23.35
N GLY A 282 18.03 15.56 -23.48
CA GLY A 282 18.05 14.81 -24.74
C GLY A 282 19.36 14.08 -25.05
N ASN A 283 20.34 14.13 -24.14
CA ASN A 283 21.69 13.60 -24.37
C ASN A 283 22.32 12.92 -23.14
N GLY A 284 21.54 12.71 -22.08
CA GLY A 284 21.97 12.07 -20.83
C GLY A 284 22.87 12.92 -19.93
N SER A 285 23.30 14.12 -20.34
CA SER A 285 24.21 14.97 -19.55
C SER A 285 23.60 15.46 -18.23
N ASP A 286 22.28 15.52 -18.12
CA ASP A 286 21.58 15.90 -16.89
C ASP A 286 21.41 14.76 -15.89
N LEU A 287 21.77 13.52 -16.26
CA LEU A 287 21.48 12.33 -15.47
C LEU A 287 22.51 12.09 -14.37
N LYS A 288 22.03 11.53 -13.26
CA LYS A 288 22.84 11.00 -12.17
C LYS A 288 22.35 9.60 -11.87
N VAL A 289 23.27 8.63 -11.88
CA VAL A 289 22.95 7.21 -11.65
C VAL A 289 23.37 6.82 -10.24
N LYS A 290 22.49 6.13 -9.53
CA LYS A 290 22.77 5.49 -8.24
C LYS A 290 22.52 4.00 -8.36
N ILE A 291 23.47 3.19 -7.90
CA ILE A 291 23.34 1.73 -7.83
C ILE A 291 23.32 1.35 -6.36
N ILE A 292 22.27 0.64 -5.96
CA ILE A 292 21.98 0.30 -4.57
C ILE A 292 21.85 -1.22 -4.48
N VAL A 293 22.54 -1.82 -3.52
CA VAL A 293 22.49 -3.26 -3.21
C VAL A 293 22.28 -3.41 -1.72
N LYS A 294 21.36 -4.29 -1.29
CA LYS A 294 21.03 -4.49 0.14
C LYS A 294 20.72 -3.18 0.89
N ARG A 295 20.05 -2.24 0.23
CA ARG A 295 19.70 -0.88 0.75
C ARG A 295 20.91 0.04 0.98
N GLU A 296 22.10 -0.33 0.53
CA GLU A 296 23.31 0.51 0.60
C GLU A 296 23.67 1.06 -0.78
N LEU A 297 24.06 2.33 -0.83
CA LEU A 297 24.56 2.96 -2.06
C LEU A 297 25.98 2.44 -2.35
N VAL A 298 26.10 1.56 -3.34
CA VAL A 298 27.39 0.95 -3.70
C VAL A 298 28.13 1.73 -4.78
N PHE A 299 27.41 2.52 -5.58
CA PHE A 299 28.01 3.35 -6.62
C PHE A 299 27.13 4.54 -6.98
N GLN A 300 27.78 5.63 -7.37
CA GLN A 300 27.13 6.82 -7.92
C GLN A 300 28.00 7.46 -8.99
N CYS A 301 27.39 7.87 -10.10
CA CYS A 301 28.00 8.75 -11.09
C CYS A 301 27.11 9.95 -11.43
N VAL A 302 27.74 11.05 -11.84
CA VAL A 302 27.05 12.30 -12.19
C VAL A 302 27.49 12.71 -13.59
N CYS A 303 26.59 12.64 -14.56
CA CYS A 303 26.91 12.87 -15.97
C CYS A 303 27.23 14.34 -16.26
N ALA A 304 26.67 15.28 -15.49
CA ALA A 304 26.83 16.72 -15.72
C ALA A 304 28.27 17.22 -15.57
N ASN A 305 29.05 16.58 -14.70
CA ASN A 305 30.46 16.89 -14.44
C ASN A 305 31.39 15.69 -14.67
N LEU A 306 30.88 14.64 -15.34
CA LEU A 306 31.60 13.40 -15.66
C LEU A 306 32.22 12.72 -14.43
N GLN A 307 31.59 12.85 -13.27
CA GLN A 307 32.05 12.20 -12.04
C GLN A 307 31.76 10.70 -12.10
N ASN A 308 32.81 9.87 -12.04
CA ASN A 308 32.75 8.41 -12.10
C ASN A 308 32.08 7.85 -13.37
N CYS A 309 31.98 8.62 -14.45
CA CYS A 309 31.44 8.13 -15.72
C CYS A 309 31.99 8.88 -16.92
N ALA A 310 31.84 8.28 -18.10
CA ALA A 310 31.96 8.93 -19.39
C ALA A 310 30.64 8.75 -20.15
N VAL A 311 30.20 9.79 -20.85
CA VAL A 311 28.91 9.81 -21.56
C VAL A 311 29.17 9.90 -23.05
N PHE A 312 28.69 8.92 -23.80
CA PHE A 312 28.85 8.83 -25.25
C PHE A 312 27.47 8.91 -25.91
N PRO A 313 27.17 9.96 -26.69
CA PRO A 313 25.95 10.02 -27.47
C PRO A 313 26.05 9.04 -28.64
N ASP A 314 24.96 8.31 -28.88
CA ASP A 314 24.74 7.48 -30.07
C ASP A 314 23.56 8.09 -30.83
N THR A 315 23.84 9.18 -31.54
CA THR A 315 22.81 9.97 -32.24
C THR A 315 22.12 9.17 -33.33
N GLY A 316 22.81 8.23 -33.97
CA GLY A 316 22.25 7.36 -35.01
C GLY A 316 21.15 6.44 -34.49
N ASN A 317 21.30 5.93 -33.25
CA ASN A 317 20.32 5.04 -32.63
C ASN A 317 19.41 5.74 -31.61
N ASN A 318 19.43 7.08 -31.57
CA ASN A 318 18.71 7.88 -30.57
C ASN A 318 18.99 7.38 -29.13
N ALA A 319 20.25 7.12 -28.81
CA ALA A 319 20.65 6.53 -27.55
C ALA A 319 21.81 7.29 -26.89
N VAL A 320 22.01 7.02 -25.60
CA VAL A 320 23.20 7.48 -24.86
C VAL A 320 23.79 6.30 -24.10
N ILE A 321 25.11 6.19 -24.11
CA ILE A 321 25.87 5.20 -23.35
C ILE A 321 26.59 5.92 -22.21
N ILE A 322 26.24 5.57 -20.98
CA ILE A 322 26.92 6.01 -19.77
C ILE A 322 27.88 4.90 -19.36
N SER A 323 29.16 5.07 -19.68
CA SER A 323 30.24 4.18 -19.22
C SER A 323 30.60 4.51 -17.78
N LEU A 324 30.61 3.52 -16.89
CA LEU A 324 30.87 3.69 -15.46
C LEU A 324 32.37 3.49 -15.18
N GLN A 325 33.05 4.56 -14.74
CA GLN A 325 34.45 4.47 -14.33
C GLN A 325 34.54 3.67 -13.03
N GLU A 326 35.30 2.58 -13.04
CA GLU A 326 35.31 1.60 -11.94
C GLU A 326 33.92 1.19 -11.46
N GLY A 327 33.02 0.88 -12.41
CA GLY A 327 31.67 0.44 -12.09
C GLY A 327 31.64 -0.75 -11.11
N PRO A 328 30.61 -0.84 -10.25
CA PRO A 328 30.62 -1.73 -9.10
C PRO A 328 30.46 -3.20 -9.51
N VAL A 329 31.01 -4.09 -8.69
CA VAL A 329 30.64 -5.51 -8.69
C VAL A 329 29.40 -5.68 -7.81
N VAL A 330 28.33 -6.22 -8.38
CA VAL A 330 27.05 -6.42 -7.70
C VAL A 330 26.64 -7.89 -7.68
N THR A 331 25.86 -8.28 -6.67
CA THR A 331 25.27 -9.62 -6.57
C THR A 331 23.91 -9.57 -5.88
N GLY A 332 22.99 -10.46 -6.26
CA GLY A 332 21.64 -10.53 -5.71
C GLY A 332 20.72 -9.46 -6.28
N ASP A 333 19.84 -8.91 -5.43
CA ASP A 333 18.87 -7.88 -5.79
C ASP A 333 19.54 -6.50 -5.88
N VAL A 334 19.50 -5.90 -7.06
CA VAL A 334 20.15 -4.64 -7.40
C VAL A 334 19.10 -3.63 -7.85
N LYS A 335 19.14 -2.44 -7.25
CA LYS A 335 18.34 -1.28 -7.67
C LYS A 335 19.22 -0.29 -8.39
N VAL A 336 18.75 0.20 -9.55
CA VAL A 336 19.38 1.29 -10.29
C VAL A 336 18.40 2.46 -10.36
N MET A 337 18.82 3.64 -9.93
CA MET A 337 18.01 4.85 -9.91
C MET A 337 18.65 5.94 -10.77
N PHE A 338 17.82 6.70 -11.46
CA PHE A 338 18.23 7.81 -12.30
C PHE A 338 17.60 9.10 -11.78
N GLU A 339 18.43 10.03 -11.31
CA GLU A 339 18.06 11.40 -10.99
C GLU A 339 18.38 12.31 -12.19
N SER A 340 17.70 13.44 -12.31
CA SER A 340 17.95 14.42 -13.38
C SER A 340 17.98 15.84 -12.83
N SER A 341 18.93 16.65 -13.32
CA SER A 341 18.98 18.08 -13.04
C SER A 341 18.13 18.93 -14.00
N ALA A 342 17.50 18.33 -15.01
CA ALA A 342 16.73 19.02 -16.06
C ALA A 342 15.25 19.21 -15.72
N GLY A 343 14.84 18.96 -14.47
CA GLY A 343 13.45 19.11 -14.04
C GLY A 343 12.51 18.05 -14.63
N LEU A 344 13.03 16.87 -15.00
CA LEU A 344 12.20 15.74 -15.41
C LEU A 344 11.14 15.42 -14.33
N PRO A 345 9.88 15.12 -14.72
CA PRO A 345 8.85 14.73 -13.78
C PRO A 345 9.32 13.55 -12.94
N LYS A 346 9.12 13.66 -11.62
CA LYS A 346 9.51 12.62 -10.67
C LYS A 346 8.30 11.73 -10.38
N GLY A 347 8.53 10.42 -10.43
CA GLY A 347 7.55 9.41 -10.05
C GLY A 347 7.77 8.92 -8.62
N TYR A 348 7.64 7.62 -8.43
CA TYR A 348 8.00 6.96 -7.18
C TYR A 348 9.49 7.12 -6.88
N GLU A 349 9.87 7.00 -5.59
CA GLU A 349 11.24 7.19 -5.11
C GLU A 349 11.84 8.59 -5.36
N ASP A 350 10.99 9.59 -5.65
CA ASP A 350 11.39 10.99 -5.94
C ASP A 350 12.43 11.10 -7.08
N CYS A 351 12.35 10.20 -8.06
CA CYS A 351 13.23 10.16 -9.21
C CYS A 351 12.44 9.98 -10.52
N PRO A 352 12.98 10.42 -11.68
CA PRO A 352 12.37 10.18 -12.99
C PRO A 352 12.08 8.70 -13.27
N PHE A 353 13.06 7.82 -13.07
CA PHE A 353 12.89 6.39 -13.27
C PHE A 353 13.91 5.57 -12.48
N TYR A 354 13.54 4.35 -12.12
CA TYR A 354 14.38 3.36 -11.48
C TYR A 354 13.88 1.96 -11.82
N PHE A 355 14.74 0.96 -11.61
CA PHE A 355 14.34 -0.44 -11.75
C PHE A 355 15.13 -1.33 -10.80
N TRP A 356 14.57 -2.51 -10.53
CA TRP A 356 15.22 -3.60 -9.81
C TRP A 356 15.48 -4.80 -10.71
N PHE A 357 16.60 -5.48 -10.52
CA PHE A 357 16.86 -6.78 -11.14
C PHE A 357 17.60 -7.68 -10.16
N ASN A 358 17.68 -8.98 -10.45
CA ASN A 358 18.50 -9.90 -9.68
C ASN A 358 19.60 -10.49 -10.58
N THR A 359 20.85 -10.44 -10.12
CA THR A 359 22.00 -10.85 -10.95
C THR A 359 21.96 -12.31 -11.37
N SER A 360 21.29 -13.19 -10.62
CA SER A 360 21.24 -14.63 -10.87
C SER A 360 20.48 -14.97 -12.17
N PHE A 361 19.56 -14.10 -12.59
CA PHE A 361 18.72 -14.25 -13.80
C PHE A 361 19.34 -13.62 -15.04
N PHE A 362 20.63 -13.28 -14.99
CA PHE A 362 21.38 -12.75 -16.13
C PHE A 362 21.92 -13.88 -17.02
N TRP A 363 21.66 -13.83 -18.33
CA TRP A 363 22.05 -14.90 -19.25
C TRP A 363 23.00 -14.44 -20.38
N GLU A 364 22.89 -13.22 -20.92
CA GLU A 364 23.59 -12.85 -22.18
C GLU A 364 24.25 -11.46 -22.20
N GLY A 365 25.01 -11.07 -21.17
CA GLY A 365 25.86 -9.87 -21.23
C GLY A 365 25.14 -8.51 -21.23
N PHE A 366 23.83 -8.47 -21.46
CA PHE A 366 22.97 -7.29 -21.38
C PHE A 366 21.67 -7.56 -20.62
N PHE A 367 21.20 -6.56 -19.88
CA PHE A 367 19.82 -6.53 -19.35
C PHE A 367 19.04 -5.51 -20.17
N PHE A 368 18.02 -5.96 -20.89
CA PHE A 368 17.09 -5.06 -21.55
C PHE A 368 15.87 -4.84 -20.66
N PHE A 369 15.52 -3.57 -20.46
CA PHE A 369 14.31 -3.18 -19.73
C PHE A 369 13.47 -2.29 -20.66
N SER A 370 12.26 -2.73 -20.96
CA SER A 370 11.29 -1.95 -21.73
C SER A 370 10.44 -1.09 -20.80
N LEU A 371 9.89 0.01 -21.32
CA LEU A 371 8.88 0.81 -20.63
C LEU A 371 7.57 0.02 -20.39
N GLU A 372 7.33 -1.04 -21.17
CA GLU A 372 6.10 -1.84 -21.15
C GLU A 372 6.22 -3.16 -20.36
N SER A 373 7.42 -3.51 -19.85
CA SER A 373 7.70 -4.81 -19.20
C SER A 373 7.77 -4.75 -17.68
#